data_AF-N1UV79-F1
#
_entry.id   AF-N1UV79-F1
#
_cell.length_a   1.000
_cell.length_b   1.000
_cell.length_c   1.000
_cell.angle_alpha   90.00
_cell.angle_beta   90.00
_cell.angle_gamma   90.00
#
_symmetry.space_group_name_H-M   'P 1'
#
loop_
_entity.id
_entity.type
_entity.pdbx_description
1 polymer ?
#
loop_
_entity_poly.entity_id
_entity_poly.type
_entity_poly.pdbx_seq_one_letter_code
_entity_poly.pdbx_strand_id
1 'polypeptide(L)'
;FGVLETLKMTALIIAMLSLISSLFHNLISKKNTLGILKYLGADQRQLGKILLTESIFITIVSVCFGILLAFFLSPIVLYVVNKNAFGWTLKFTVSPEIPIFFLVLSPILGVFSCLVPLYTLQKLSFRISQE
;
A
#
# COMPACT_ATOMS: atom_id res chain seq x y z
N PHE A 1 -29.72 -2.76 12.10
CA PHE A 1 -28.39 -3.09 11.53
C PHE A 1 -27.32 -2.02 11.83
N GLY A 2 -27.24 -1.47 13.05
CA GLY A 2 -26.25 -0.39 13.35
C GLY A 2 -24.88 -0.87 13.82
N VAL A 3 -24.80 -2.02 14.50
CA VAL A 3 -23.56 -2.48 15.16
C VAL A 3 -22.44 -2.82 14.16
N LEU A 4 -22.78 -3.46 13.03
CA LEU A 4 -21.83 -3.78 11.95
C LEU A 4 -21.25 -2.51 11.33
N GLU A 5 -22.06 -1.49 11.16
CA GLU A 5 -21.64 -0.23 10.56
C GLU A 5 -20.71 0.53 11.51
N THR A 6 -21.04 0.59 12.79
CA THR A 6 -20.15 1.17 13.82
C THR A 6 -18.82 0.42 13.90
N LEU A 7 -18.83 -0.92 13.89
CA LEU A 7 -17.61 -1.72 13.91
C LEU A 7 -16.76 -1.52 12.65
N LYS A 8 -17.39 -1.42 11.47
CA LYS A 8 -16.70 -1.11 10.21
C LYS A 8 -16.02 0.25 10.29
N MET A 9 -16.72 1.26 10.82
CA MET A 9 -16.18 2.62 10.94
C MET A 9 -15.02 2.69 11.93
N THR A 10 -15.11 2.04 13.09
CA THR A 10 -13.99 2.03 14.06
C THR A 10 -12.78 1.29 13.52
N ALA A 11 -12.97 0.14 12.85
CA ALA A 11 -11.89 -0.58 12.20
C ALA A 11 -11.19 0.28 11.13
N LEU A 12 -11.95 1.04 10.33
CA LEU A 12 -11.42 1.98 9.34
C LEU A 12 -10.55 3.06 9.99
N ILE A 13 -11.01 3.65 11.09
CA ILE A 13 -10.27 4.68 11.82
C ILE A 13 -8.95 4.11 12.35
N ILE A 14 -8.98 2.93 12.96
CA ILE A 14 -7.78 2.28 13.50
C ILE A 14 -6.79 1.97 12.38
N ALA A 15 -7.27 1.44 11.25
CA ALA A 15 -6.44 1.16 10.09
C ALA A 15 -5.77 2.44 9.55
N MET A 16 -6.51 3.54 9.44
CA MET A 16 -5.97 4.82 9.00
C MET A 16 -4.89 5.36 9.94
N LEU A 17 -5.11 5.30 11.25
CA LEU A 17 -4.11 5.71 12.24
C LEU A 17 -2.83 4.88 12.16
N SER A 18 -2.97 3.57 11.95
CA SER A 18 -1.84 2.66 11.79
C SER A 18 -1.03 2.99 10.53
N LEU A 19 -1.71 3.23 9.40
CA LEU A 19 -1.07 3.64 8.15
C LEU A 19 -0.31 4.96 8.30
N ILE A 20 -0.94 5.99 8.88
CA ILE A 20 -0.30 7.29 9.09
C ILE A 20 0.97 7.15 9.93
N SER A 21 0.90 6.40 11.03
CA SER A 21 2.04 6.17 11.92
C SER A 21 3.19 5.46 11.21
N SER A 22 2.89 4.45 10.40
CA SER A 22 3.86 3.73 9.59
C SER A 22 4.49 4.62 8.51
N LEU A 23 3.70 5.48 7.87
CA LEU A 23 4.19 6.43 6.87
C LEU A 23 5.16 7.44 7.50
N PHE A 24 4.82 8.01 8.66
CA PHE A 24 5.72 8.91 9.37
C PHE A 24 7.06 8.25 9.72
N HIS A 25 7.01 7.01 10.21
CA HIS A 25 8.22 6.23 10.50
C HIS A 25 9.08 6.00 9.25
N ASN A 26 8.44 5.65 8.12
CA ASN A 26 9.13 5.46 6.84
C ASN A 26 9.77 6.76 6.31
N LEU A 27 9.08 7.90 6.45
CA LEU A 27 9.58 9.20 5.98
C LEU A 27 10.83 9.66 6.75
N ILE A 28 10.86 9.43 8.07
CA ILE A 28 12.03 9.78 8.90
C ILE A 28 13.25 8.94 8.49
N SER A 29 13.06 7.64 8.28
CA SER A 29 14.14 6.70 7.95
C SER A 29 14.69 6.90 6.54
N LYS A 30 13.82 7.11 5.53
CA LYS A 30 14.26 7.32 4.13
C LYS A 30 15.11 8.59 3.96
N LYS A 31 14.92 9.64 4.77
CA LYS A 31 15.76 10.86 4.72
C LYS A 31 17.23 10.56 5.03
N ASN A 32 17.51 9.75 6.04
CA ASN A 32 18.88 9.42 6.44
C ASN A 32 19.60 8.60 5.36
N THR A 33 18.92 7.61 4.79
CA THR A 33 19.49 6.73 3.75
C THR A 33 19.80 7.48 2.45
N LEU A 34 18.89 8.38 2.02
CA LEU A 34 19.11 9.20 0.83
C LEU A 34 20.22 10.23 1.03
N GLY A 35 20.40 10.75 2.25
CA GLY A 35 21.52 11.62 2.60
C GLY A 35 22.86 10.93 2.37
N ILE A 36 23.05 9.72 2.89
CA ILE A 36 24.27 8.93 2.75
C ILE A 36 24.57 8.61 1.27
N LEU A 37 23.55 8.18 0.52
CA LEU A 37 23.72 7.82 -0.89
C LEU A 37 24.11 9.03 -1.77
N LYS A 38 23.69 10.24 -1.36
CA LYS A 38 24.10 11.50 -2.00
C LYS A 38 25.55 11.87 -1.69
N TYR A 39 26.02 11.64 -0.45
CA TYR A 39 27.44 11.84 -0.09
C TYR A 39 28.38 10.90 -0.87
N LEU A 40 27.90 9.72 -1.29
CA LEU A 40 28.62 8.77 -2.14
C LEU A 40 28.64 9.14 -3.63
N GLY A 41 27.99 10.24 -4.04
CA GLY A 41 28.04 10.75 -5.42
C GLY A 41 27.14 10.00 -6.42
N ALA A 42 26.12 9.29 -5.96
CA ALA A 42 25.23 8.52 -6.84
C ALA A 42 24.43 9.41 -7.81
N ASP A 43 24.34 8.98 -9.08
CA ASP A 43 23.61 9.69 -10.14
C ASP A 43 22.08 9.61 -9.93
N GLN A 44 21.37 10.72 -10.22
CA GLN A 44 19.93 10.83 -9.99
C GLN A 44 19.10 9.85 -10.81
N ARG A 45 19.59 9.44 -11.99
CA ARG A 45 18.90 8.45 -12.83
C ARG A 45 19.06 7.04 -12.27
N GLN A 46 20.18 6.75 -11.62
CA GLN A 46 20.40 5.48 -10.92
C GLN A 46 19.47 5.35 -9.71
N LEU A 47 19.34 6.41 -8.90
CA LEU A 47 18.37 6.43 -7.81
C LEU A 47 16.94 6.21 -8.33
N GLY A 48 16.53 6.92 -9.38
CA GLY A 48 15.20 6.77 -9.97
C GLY A 48 14.89 5.33 -10.40
N LYS A 49 15.83 4.64 -11.03
CA LYS A 49 15.66 3.23 -11.44
C LYS A 49 15.54 2.28 -10.25
N ILE A 50 16.31 2.50 -9.20
CA ILE A 50 16.26 1.69 -7.97
C ILE A 50 14.91 1.84 -7.29
N LEU A 51 14.46 3.08 -7.07
CA LEU A 51 13.17 3.38 -6.45
C LEU A 51 11.98 2.83 -7.25
N LEU A 52 12.04 2.88 -8.57
CA LEU A 52 10.99 2.37 -9.45
C LEU A 52 10.91 0.83 -9.36
N THR A 53 12.06 0.15 -9.34
CA THR A 53 12.12 -1.31 -9.19
C THR A 53 11.63 -1.75 -7.80
N GLU A 54 12.06 -1.05 -6.75
CA GLU A 54 11.61 -1.29 -5.36
C GLU A 54 10.09 -1.13 -5.23
N SER A 55 9.54 -0.04 -5.78
CA SER A 55 8.11 0.27 -5.69
C SER A 55 7.24 -0.73 -6.44
N ILE A 56 7.67 -1.14 -7.64
CA ILE A 56 6.97 -2.19 -8.40
C ILE A 56 6.99 -3.51 -7.63
N PHE A 57 8.13 -3.90 -7.09
CA PHE A 57 8.28 -5.13 -6.32
C PHE A 57 7.38 -5.15 -5.09
N ILE A 58 7.41 -4.09 -4.27
CA ILE A 58 6.57 -3.97 -3.07
C ILE A 58 5.08 -4.00 -3.44
N THR A 59 4.68 -3.32 -4.52
CA THR A 59 3.27 -3.27 -4.95
C THR A 59 2.76 -4.64 -5.36
N ILE A 60 3.53 -5.38 -6.17
CA ILE A 60 3.18 -6.73 -6.62
C ILE A 60 3.03 -7.67 -5.42
N VAL A 61 4.01 -7.66 -4.50
CA VAL A 61 3.99 -8.50 -3.30
C VAL A 61 2.77 -8.17 -2.43
N SER A 62 2.51 -6.87 -2.20
CA SER A 62 1.38 -6.43 -1.37
C SER A 62 0.03 -6.86 -1.94
N VAL A 63 -0.16 -6.77 -3.26
CA VAL A 63 -1.42 -7.16 -3.91
C VAL A 63 -1.59 -8.67 -3.93
N CYS A 64 -0.51 -9.41 -4.20
CA CYS A 64 -0.53 -10.86 -4.12
C CYS A 64 -0.95 -11.34 -2.72
N PHE A 65 -0.33 -10.80 -1.67
CA PHE A 65 -0.72 -11.08 -0.29
C PHE A 65 -2.13 -10.62 0.03
N GLY A 66 -2.54 -9.44 -0.42
CA GLY A 66 -3.90 -8.91 -0.18
C GLY A 66 -4.98 -9.80 -0.78
N ILE A 67 -4.81 -10.25 -2.03
CA ILE A 67 -5.74 -11.19 -2.69
C ILE A 67 -5.76 -12.53 -1.95
N LEU A 68 -4.59 -13.05 -1.57
CA LEU A 68 -4.49 -14.30 -0.84
C LEU A 68 -5.22 -14.22 0.51
N LEU A 69 -4.91 -13.20 1.32
CA LEU A 69 -5.58 -12.98 2.59
C LEU A 69 -7.08 -12.77 2.41
N ALA A 70 -7.52 -11.99 1.42
CA ALA A 70 -8.93 -11.79 1.15
C ALA A 70 -9.63 -13.12 0.81
N PHE A 71 -9.01 -13.96 -0.02
CA PHE A 71 -9.54 -15.27 -0.39
C PHE A 71 -9.67 -16.21 0.82
N PHE A 72 -8.71 -16.20 1.75
CA PHE A 72 -8.76 -16.99 2.98
C PHE A 72 -9.74 -16.43 4.02
N LEU A 73 -9.77 -15.11 4.22
CA LEU A 73 -10.61 -14.47 5.24
C LEU A 73 -12.09 -14.42 4.84
N SER A 74 -12.40 -14.23 3.55
CA SER A 74 -13.79 -14.16 3.08
C SER A 74 -14.64 -15.35 3.59
N PRO A 75 -14.24 -16.63 3.38
CA PRO A 75 -15.01 -17.77 3.85
C PRO A 75 -15.05 -17.86 5.38
N ILE A 76 -13.97 -17.50 6.08
CA ILE A 76 -13.99 -17.44 7.55
C ILE A 76 -15.06 -16.46 8.04
N VAL A 77 -15.13 -15.26 7.47
CA VAL A 77 -16.09 -14.23 7.92
C VAL A 77 -17.52 -14.66 7.61
N LEU A 78 -17.76 -15.25 6.44
CA LEU A 78 -19.12 -15.63 6.03
C LEU A 78 -19.61 -16.93 6.69
N TYR A 79 -18.75 -17.92 6.95
CA TYR A 79 -19.16 -19.17 7.59
C TYR A 79 -19.07 -19.15 9.12
N VAL A 80 -18.08 -18.44 9.69
CA VAL A 80 -17.89 -18.38 11.15
C VAL A 80 -18.59 -17.16 11.73
N VAL A 81 -18.28 -15.96 11.25
CA VAL A 81 -18.81 -14.72 11.86
C VAL A 81 -20.29 -14.55 11.53
N ASN A 82 -20.70 -14.68 10.26
CA ASN A 82 -22.08 -14.44 9.88
C ASN A 82 -23.06 -15.51 10.43
N LYS A 83 -22.63 -16.78 10.49
CA LYS A 83 -23.42 -17.87 11.08
C LYS A 83 -23.59 -17.69 12.60
N ASN A 84 -22.52 -17.34 13.32
CA ASN A 84 -22.59 -17.14 14.77
C ASN A 84 -23.25 -15.82 15.17
N ALA A 85 -23.15 -14.77 14.35
CA ALA A 85 -23.65 -13.45 14.69
C ALA A 85 -25.08 -13.15 14.19
N PHE A 86 -25.52 -13.73 13.06
CA PHE A 86 -26.80 -13.36 12.42
C PHE A 86 -27.70 -14.53 12.00
N GLY A 87 -27.21 -15.78 12.01
CA GLY A 87 -28.03 -16.97 11.76
C GLY A 87 -28.54 -17.18 10.32
N TRP A 88 -28.25 -16.28 9.39
CA TRP A 88 -28.64 -16.36 7.97
C TRP A 88 -27.40 -16.47 7.05
N THR A 89 -27.47 -17.28 6.00
CA THR A 89 -26.40 -17.45 5.01
C THR A 89 -26.62 -16.50 3.83
N LEU A 90 -25.78 -15.47 3.68
CA LEU A 90 -25.70 -14.76 2.40
C LEU A 90 -25.02 -15.68 1.38
N LYS A 91 -25.60 -15.79 0.19
CA LYS A 91 -24.98 -16.52 -0.93
C LYS A 91 -23.64 -15.88 -1.28
N PHE A 92 -22.60 -16.70 -1.22
CA PHE A 92 -21.25 -16.37 -1.65
C PHE A 92 -21.22 -16.20 -3.17
N THR A 93 -21.33 -14.97 -3.65
CA THR A 93 -21.07 -14.66 -5.05
C THR A 93 -19.67 -14.07 -5.14
N VAL A 94 -18.65 -14.93 -5.21
CA VAL A 94 -17.30 -14.49 -5.54
C VAL A 94 -17.23 -14.32 -7.05
N SER A 95 -17.44 -13.09 -7.53
CA SER A 95 -17.22 -12.79 -8.94
C SER A 95 -15.71 -12.67 -9.17
N PRO A 96 -15.08 -13.52 -10.01
CA PRO A 96 -13.63 -13.54 -10.21
C PRO A 96 -13.11 -12.28 -10.94
N GLU A 97 -13.99 -11.46 -11.50
CA GLU A 97 -13.65 -10.25 -12.23
C GLU A 97 -12.95 -9.19 -11.36
N ILE A 98 -13.36 -9.09 -10.09
CA ILE A 98 -12.84 -8.08 -9.14
C ILE A 98 -11.35 -8.31 -8.81
N PRO A 99 -10.91 -9.51 -8.38
CA PRO A 99 -9.49 -9.73 -8.10
C PRO A 99 -8.60 -9.62 -9.34
N ILE A 100 -9.06 -10.04 -10.53
CA ILE A 100 -8.32 -9.83 -11.79
C ILE A 100 -8.14 -8.34 -12.07
N PHE A 101 -9.18 -7.53 -11.89
CA PHE A 101 -9.10 -6.08 -12.11
C PHE A 101 -8.07 -5.41 -11.18
N PHE A 102 -8.08 -5.75 -9.89
CA PHE A 102 -7.11 -5.21 -8.92
C PHE A 102 -5.67 -5.68 -9.19
N LEU A 103 -5.49 -6.92 -9.67
CA LEU A 103 -4.18 -7.44 -10.05
C LEU A 103 -3.56 -6.64 -11.22
N VAL A 104 -4.37 -6.25 -12.20
CA VAL A 104 -3.92 -5.45 -13.36
C VAL A 104 -3.76 -3.96 -13.00
N LEU A 105 -4.63 -3.41 -12.16
CA LEU A 105 -4.58 -2.00 -11.79
C LEU A 105 -3.42 -1.67 -10.82
N SER A 106 -3.00 -2.62 -9.98
CA SER A 106 -2.00 -2.38 -8.96
C SER A 106 -0.62 -1.96 -9.48
N PRO A 107 -0.01 -2.58 -10.53
CA PRO A 107 1.27 -2.10 -11.05
C PRO A 107 1.17 -0.65 -11.57
N ILE A 108 0.03 -0.25 -12.13
CA ILE A 108 -0.21 1.11 -12.62
C ILE A 108 -0.19 2.09 -11.45
N LEU A 109 -0.85 1.75 -10.33
CA LEU A 109 -0.83 2.55 -9.11
C LEU A 109 0.56 2.59 -8.45
N GLY A 110 1.31 1.48 -8.48
CA GLY A 110 2.68 1.43 -7.97
C GLY A 110 3.63 2.34 -8.73
N VAL A 111 3.54 2.37 -10.07
CA VAL A 111 4.29 3.30 -10.92
C VAL A 111 3.88 4.74 -10.63
N PHE A 112 2.58 5.01 -10.45
CA PHE A 112 2.08 6.34 -10.12
C PHE A 112 2.57 6.82 -8.74
N SER A 113 2.62 5.92 -7.75
CA SER A 113 3.12 6.22 -6.40
C SER A 113 4.60 6.60 -6.42
N CYS A 114 5.39 6.01 -7.32
CA CYS A 114 6.81 6.33 -7.49
C CYS A 114 7.05 7.74 -8.05
N LEU A 115 6.07 8.39 -8.69
CA LEU A 115 6.23 9.76 -9.20
C LEU A 115 6.49 10.76 -8.07
N VAL A 116 5.77 10.65 -6.94
CA VAL A 116 5.89 11.57 -5.79
C VAL A 116 7.33 11.66 -5.24
N PRO A 117 8.02 10.54 -4.90
CA PRO A 117 9.41 10.60 -4.46
C PRO A 117 10.38 11.03 -5.57
N LEU A 118 10.11 10.71 -6.84
CA LEU A 118 10.95 11.12 -7.97
C LEU A 118 10.93 12.65 -8.18
N TYR A 119 9.75 13.27 -8.12
CA TYR A 119 9.60 14.72 -8.13
C TYR A 119 10.27 15.38 -6.92
N THR A 120 10.18 14.75 -5.75
CA THR A 120 10.82 15.25 -4.52
C THR A 120 12.36 15.24 -4.64
N LEU A 121 12.94 14.19 -5.24
CA LEU A 121 14.38 14.08 -5.48
C LEU A 121 14.89 15.13 -6.48
N GLN A 122 14.14 15.40 -7.56
CA GLN A 122 14.47 16.46 -8.51
C GLN A 122 14.47 17.85 -7.86
N LYS A 123 13.48 18.13 -6.99
CA LYS A 123 13.37 19.43 -6.30
C LYS A 123 14.49 19.66 -5.28
N LEU A 124 14.96 18.59 -4.62
CA LEU A 124 16.10 18.63 -3.69
C LEU A 124 17.45 18.71 -4.39
N SER A 125 17.57 18.24 -5.64
CA SER A 125 18.75 18.51 -6.46
C SER A 125 18.92 20.00 -6.75
N PHE A 126 17.82 20.69 -7.06
CA PHE A 126 17.87 22.08 -7.54
C PHE A 126 18.39 23.07 -6.47
N ARG A 127 18.33 22.70 -5.18
CA ARG A 127 18.75 23.59 -4.08
C ARG A 127 20.22 23.42 -3.64
N ILE A 128 20.96 22.43 -4.16
CA ILE A 128 22.35 22.16 -3.73
C ILE A 128 23.38 22.61 -4.78
N SER A 129 22.96 22.98 -6.00
CA SER A 129 23.84 23.57 -7.02
C SER A 129 23.98 25.10 -6.91
N GLN A 130 23.63 25.69 -5.77
CA GLN A 130 23.64 27.13 -5.52
C GLN A 130 24.59 27.54 -4.39
N GLU A 131 25.41 26.63 -3.85
CA GLU A 131 26.52 26.98 -2.94
C GLU A 131 27.85 26.44 -3.47
#